data_AF-A0A9D8SV25-F1
#
_entry.id   AF-A0A9D8SV25-F1
#
_cell.length_a   1.000
_cell.length_b   1.000
_cell.length_c   1.000
_cell.angle_alpha   90.00
_cell.angle_beta   90.00
_cell.angle_gamma   90.00
#
_symmetry.space_group_name_H-M   'P 1'
#
loop_
_entity.id
_entity.type
_entity.pdbx_description
1 polymer ?
#
loop_
_entity_poly.entity_id
_entity_poly.type
_entity_poly.pdbx_seq_one_letter_code
_entity_poly.pdbx_strand_id
1 'polypeptide(L)'
;MRRFFLSFSFIVWLCLPLASQVVINEFMALNATTLQDENGEYSDWVELYNAGDEPVNLYQWCLTDNLDKPSKFRFPDISLAPKSYLIVFLSDQEQSIAGKELHAAFKLSGSGEYLGLLDQDRVVVHEYAPTFPIQQTDISYGLFEGQASYLYEPTPGEENVLGNALLTPQFSEKGGYKNESFYLSLQVNDPTLQIRYSLDGRFPDKKHGIRYTEPILIDKNTVVCAVSQDIEIDTLYSNLVTQTYLFIQEIVTQADSLGSDYPMQWSYITDSTFYQADYGMDAQILQDYQEDLLEGFLSIPTLSIVTDPDNLFSHSDDPESGGIYIHTGKSRGNKGDGWERPASVEYYDPQREETFQINCGLRLHGGNSRNPSNSPKHSFRISFRSEYGASKLNFKIFDEKTATDRFDHLVLRAGYNFTWIKNGSPTLYPQNIIQRTNAQYIYDSFAKDVQLAMGQTATHSRFAHLFINGIYWGLYDICEKTNDDFAQAYMGGDDSEYDVIGDHNEIIDGAKDAYDLMYKTACNVGSNARDENYQKLTKDHLLDLDNYIDYMLINFYIGNRDWDNNNWRCAR
;
A
#
# COMPACT_ATOMS: atom_id res chain seq x y z
N MET A 1 -53.40 36.93 -6.05
CA MET A 1 -52.07 36.91 -6.69
C MET A 1 -51.44 35.54 -6.45
N ARG A 2 -51.49 34.63 -7.43
CA ARG A 2 -50.79 33.34 -7.39
C ARG A 2 -49.34 33.59 -7.85
N ARG A 3 -48.36 33.26 -7.01
CA ARG A 3 -46.94 33.28 -7.37
C ARG A 3 -46.56 31.89 -7.87
N PHE A 4 -46.13 31.81 -9.14
CA PHE A 4 -45.49 30.62 -9.71
C PHE A 4 -44.04 30.57 -9.25
N PHE A 5 -43.63 29.44 -8.67
CA PHE A 5 -42.21 29.10 -8.50
C PHE A 5 -41.74 28.37 -9.77
N LEU A 6 -40.76 28.94 -10.46
CA LEU A 6 -40.03 28.25 -11.52
C LEU A 6 -38.93 27.40 -10.88
N SER A 7 -39.03 26.09 -11.04
CA SER A 7 -37.95 25.15 -10.77
C SER A 7 -36.97 25.20 -11.94
N PHE A 8 -35.71 25.57 -11.67
CA PHE A 8 -34.61 25.42 -12.63
C PHE A 8 -34.03 24.02 -12.44
N SER A 9 -34.25 23.14 -13.42
CA SER A 9 -33.59 21.85 -13.50
C SER A 9 -32.20 22.07 -14.11
N PHE A 10 -31.15 21.91 -13.31
CA PHE A 10 -29.77 21.85 -13.81
C PHE A 10 -29.59 20.47 -14.45
N ILE A 11 -29.53 20.43 -15.78
CA ILE A 11 -29.06 19.26 -16.52
C ILE A 11 -27.54 19.30 -16.45
N VAL A 12 -26.96 18.48 -15.57
CA VAL A 12 -25.52 18.18 -15.60
C VAL A 12 -25.27 17.38 -16.87
N TRP A 13 -24.60 17.98 -17.85
CA TRP A 13 -24.02 17.23 -18.95
C TRP A 13 -22.86 16.41 -18.37
N LEU A 14 -23.05 15.09 -18.27
CA LEU A 14 -21.93 14.16 -18.14
C LEU A 14 -21.08 14.34 -19.40
N CYS A 15 -19.95 15.04 -19.28
CA CYS A 15 -18.91 15.00 -20.30
C CYS A 15 -18.18 13.67 -20.09
N LEU A 16 -18.58 12.63 -20.81
CA LEU A 16 -17.77 11.43 -20.89
C LEU A 16 -16.41 11.86 -21.46
N PRO A 17 -15.28 11.46 -20.86
CA PRO A 17 -13.98 11.72 -21.45
C PRO A 17 -14.01 11.14 -22.86
N LEU A 18 -13.63 11.94 -23.86
CA LEU A 18 -13.49 11.46 -25.21
C LEU A 18 -12.37 10.41 -25.16
N ALA A 19 -12.72 9.12 -25.22
CA ALA A 19 -11.71 8.07 -25.27
C ALA A 19 -10.80 8.36 -26.46
N SER A 20 -9.48 8.31 -26.24
CA SER A 20 -8.52 8.45 -27.31
C SER A 20 -8.81 7.41 -28.41
N GLN A 21 -8.63 7.81 -29.67
CA GLN A 21 -8.82 6.92 -30.80
C GLN A 21 -7.85 5.73 -30.77
N VAL A 22 -6.60 5.95 -30.35
CA VAL A 22 -5.62 4.88 -30.15
C VAL A 22 -5.30 4.80 -28.67
N VAL A 23 -5.38 3.60 -28.12
CA VAL A 23 -5.16 3.32 -26.70
C VAL A 23 -4.12 2.23 -26.53
N ILE A 24 -3.50 2.20 -25.35
CA ILE A 24 -2.79 1.02 -24.87
C ILE A 24 -3.88 0.05 -24.41
N ASN A 25 -4.08 -1.03 -25.15
CA ASN A 25 -5.22 -1.94 -25.00
C ASN A 25 -4.96 -3.03 -23.97
N GLU A 26 -3.79 -3.65 -24.06
CA GLU A 26 -3.39 -4.79 -23.25
C GLU A 26 -1.86 -4.79 -23.19
N PHE A 27 -1.29 -5.21 -22.08
CA PHE A 27 0.15 -5.41 -21.97
C PHE A 27 0.46 -6.47 -20.91
N MET A 28 1.68 -6.99 -20.96
CA MET A 28 2.17 -7.97 -20.00
C MET A 28 3.65 -7.73 -19.73
N ALA A 29 3.99 -7.46 -18.47
CA ALA A 29 5.37 -7.26 -18.01
C ALA A 29 6.04 -8.53 -17.45
N LEU A 30 5.30 -9.64 -17.35
CA LEU A 30 5.80 -10.92 -16.85
C LEU A 30 5.29 -12.04 -17.75
N ASN A 31 5.84 -12.12 -18.95
CA ASN A 31 5.48 -13.11 -19.94
C ASN A 31 6.41 -14.33 -19.80
N ALA A 32 5.85 -15.51 -19.52
CA ALA A 32 6.60 -16.75 -19.42
C ALA A 32 6.13 -17.83 -20.41
N THR A 33 4.86 -17.81 -20.79
CA THR A 33 4.26 -18.84 -21.66
C THR A 33 3.27 -18.31 -22.69
N THR A 34 2.87 -17.03 -22.66
CA THR A 34 1.70 -16.55 -23.42
C THR A 34 2.01 -16.19 -24.87
N LEU A 35 2.97 -15.28 -25.10
CA LEU A 35 3.30 -14.79 -26.43
C LEU A 35 4.81 -14.85 -26.67
N GLN A 36 5.25 -15.59 -27.69
CA GLN A 36 6.67 -15.59 -28.08
C GLN A 36 6.93 -14.51 -29.14
N ASP A 37 8.09 -13.89 -29.07
CA ASP A 37 8.63 -13.05 -30.14
C ASP A 37 9.25 -13.88 -31.27
N GLU A 38 9.74 -13.21 -32.32
CA GLU A 38 10.32 -13.82 -33.53
C GLU A 38 11.59 -14.63 -33.25
N ASN A 39 12.23 -14.42 -32.08
CA ASN A 39 13.39 -15.17 -31.62
C ASN A 39 13.01 -16.35 -30.71
N GLY A 40 11.72 -16.51 -30.38
CA GLY A 40 11.21 -17.53 -29.47
C GLY A 40 11.34 -17.17 -28.00
N GLU A 41 11.62 -15.91 -27.67
CA GLU A 41 11.69 -15.43 -26.29
C GLU A 41 10.32 -14.94 -25.82
N TYR A 42 10.04 -15.09 -24.52
CA TYR A 42 8.83 -14.57 -23.89
C TYR A 42 9.11 -13.15 -23.37
N SER A 43 9.27 -12.22 -24.29
CA SER A 43 9.49 -10.81 -23.99
C SER A 43 8.21 -10.17 -23.45
N ASP A 44 8.35 -9.14 -22.61
CA ASP A 44 7.24 -8.25 -22.26
C ASP A 44 6.63 -7.68 -23.55
N TRP A 45 5.35 -7.33 -23.52
CA TRP A 45 4.70 -6.78 -24.70
C TRP A 45 3.62 -5.78 -24.34
N VAL A 46 3.40 -4.85 -25.27
CA VAL A 46 2.34 -3.85 -25.23
C VAL A 46 1.57 -3.93 -26.54
N GLU A 47 0.25 -3.95 -26.43
CA GLU A 47 -0.67 -3.87 -27.54
C GLU A 47 -1.35 -2.51 -27.61
N LEU A 48 -1.35 -1.94 -28.82
CA LEU A 48 -2.16 -0.77 -29.16
C LEU A 48 -3.42 -1.19 -29.90
N TYR A 49 -4.53 -0.52 -29.60
CA TYR A 49 -5.79 -0.70 -30.32
C TYR A 49 -6.30 0.64 -30.87
N ASN A 50 -6.70 0.65 -32.13
CA ASN A 50 -7.43 1.78 -32.72
C ASN A 50 -8.94 1.58 -32.56
N ALA A 51 -9.51 2.18 -31.51
CA ALA A 51 -10.93 2.16 -31.20
C ALA A 51 -11.78 3.03 -32.13
N GLY A 52 -11.18 3.86 -32.99
CA GLY A 52 -11.89 4.70 -33.95
C GLY A 52 -12.32 3.98 -35.23
N ASP A 53 -12.93 4.75 -36.13
CA ASP A 53 -13.44 4.27 -37.42
C ASP A 53 -12.55 4.68 -38.60
N GLU A 54 -11.45 5.41 -38.34
CA GLU A 54 -10.47 5.87 -39.34
C GLU A 54 -9.06 5.34 -39.03
N PRO A 55 -8.21 5.12 -40.05
CA PRO A 55 -6.83 4.72 -39.81
C PRO A 55 -6.02 5.85 -39.15
N VAL A 56 -5.11 5.49 -38.24
CA VAL A 56 -4.18 6.43 -37.58
C VAL A 56 -2.75 6.09 -37.95
N ASN A 57 -2.00 7.07 -38.46
CA ASN A 57 -0.57 6.90 -38.68
C ASN A 57 0.20 7.20 -37.40
N LEU A 58 0.98 6.22 -36.93
CA LEU A 58 1.77 6.29 -35.71
C LEU A 58 3.18 6.89 -35.93
N TYR A 59 3.49 7.38 -37.14
CA TYR A 59 4.82 7.94 -37.43
C TYR A 59 5.24 8.98 -36.39
N GLN A 60 6.39 8.76 -35.75
CA GLN A 60 6.97 9.58 -34.67
C GLN A 60 6.23 9.59 -33.32
N TRP A 61 5.12 8.86 -33.18
CA TRP A 61 4.56 8.56 -31.87
C TRP A 61 5.58 7.82 -31.02
N CYS A 62 5.42 7.88 -29.71
CA CYS A 62 6.35 7.29 -28.76
C CYS A 62 5.66 6.40 -27.73
N LEU A 63 6.36 5.34 -27.35
CA LEU A 63 6.03 4.53 -26.18
C LEU A 63 7.12 4.76 -25.13
N THR A 64 6.71 4.90 -23.86
CA THR A 64 7.63 5.12 -22.74
C THR A 64 7.07 4.58 -21.44
N ASP A 65 7.95 4.13 -20.55
CA ASP A 65 7.67 3.80 -19.15
C ASP A 65 8.07 4.96 -18.19
N ASN A 66 8.51 6.09 -18.74
CA ASN A 66 9.07 7.21 -17.99
C ASN A 66 8.82 8.54 -18.72
N LEU A 67 8.00 9.41 -18.12
CA LEU A 67 7.67 10.73 -18.68
C LEU A 67 8.85 11.69 -18.80
N ASP A 68 9.89 11.54 -17.98
CA ASP A 68 11.14 12.32 -18.12
C ASP A 68 11.98 11.85 -19.32
N LYS A 69 11.69 10.65 -19.86
CA LYS A 69 12.31 10.08 -21.06
C LYS A 69 11.23 9.72 -22.10
N PRO A 70 10.47 10.69 -22.63
CA PRO A 70 9.22 10.46 -23.36
C PRO A 70 9.39 9.84 -24.77
N SER A 71 10.55 9.28 -25.08
CA SER A 71 10.96 8.87 -26.44
C SER A 71 11.78 7.59 -26.42
N LYS A 72 11.54 6.71 -25.44
CA LYS A 72 12.25 5.43 -25.31
C LYS A 72 12.06 4.53 -26.53
N PHE A 73 10.86 4.51 -27.11
CA PHE A 73 10.59 3.88 -28.40
C PHE A 73 9.86 4.85 -29.32
N ARG A 74 10.24 4.87 -30.61
CA ARG A 74 9.58 5.67 -31.65
C ARG A 74 8.99 4.74 -32.70
N PHE A 75 7.71 4.93 -33.00
CA PHE A 75 7.05 4.14 -34.04
C PHE A 75 7.56 4.54 -35.45
N PRO A 76 7.74 3.54 -36.36
CA PRO A 76 8.02 3.82 -37.75
C PRO A 76 6.73 4.27 -38.46
N ASP A 77 6.79 4.49 -39.78
CA ASP A 77 5.62 4.87 -40.59
C ASP A 77 4.66 3.67 -40.71
N ILE A 78 3.79 3.51 -39.72
CA ILE A 78 2.77 2.46 -39.62
C ILE A 78 1.40 3.12 -39.52
N SER A 79 0.52 2.75 -40.46
CA SER A 79 -0.88 3.11 -40.42
C SER A 79 -1.68 2.01 -39.73
N LEU A 80 -2.11 2.26 -38.49
CA LEU A 80 -2.97 1.36 -37.74
C LEU A 80 -4.42 1.52 -38.21
N ALA A 81 -4.95 0.49 -38.87
CA ALA A 81 -6.30 0.49 -39.41
C ALA A 81 -7.37 0.56 -38.29
N PRO A 82 -8.61 0.97 -38.61
CA PRO A 82 -9.72 0.93 -37.65
C PRO A 82 -9.91 -0.47 -37.06
N LYS A 83 -10.25 -0.54 -35.77
CA LYS A 83 -10.55 -1.80 -35.06
C LYS A 83 -9.43 -2.85 -35.18
N SER A 84 -8.19 -2.40 -35.33
CA SER A 84 -7.03 -3.26 -35.51
C SER A 84 -6.04 -3.07 -34.35
N TYR A 85 -5.27 -4.12 -34.10
CA TYR A 85 -4.31 -4.22 -33.03
C TYR A 85 -2.87 -4.12 -33.56
N LEU A 86 -1.95 -3.63 -32.73
CA LEU A 86 -0.51 -3.60 -33.01
C LEU A 86 0.27 -3.96 -31.75
N ILE A 87 1.07 -5.02 -31.82
CA ILE A 87 1.91 -5.47 -30.72
C ILE A 87 3.33 -4.88 -30.86
N VAL A 88 3.89 -4.47 -29.74
CA VAL A 88 5.29 -4.06 -29.56
C VAL A 88 5.88 -4.87 -28.42
N PHE A 89 6.90 -5.67 -28.70
CA PHE A 89 7.68 -6.35 -27.67
C PHE A 89 8.64 -5.38 -26.99
N LEU A 90 8.91 -5.58 -25.71
CA LEU A 90 9.78 -4.75 -24.88
C LEU A 90 10.93 -5.66 -24.39
N SER A 91 11.96 -5.81 -25.22
CA SER A 91 12.94 -6.91 -25.13
C SER A 91 14.39 -6.46 -24.96
N ASP A 92 14.61 -5.21 -24.50
CA ASP A 92 15.93 -4.54 -24.46
C ASP A 92 16.63 -4.42 -25.83
N GLN A 93 15.96 -4.77 -26.92
CA GLN A 93 16.43 -4.61 -28.30
C GLN A 93 15.53 -3.62 -29.05
N GLU A 94 16.10 -2.82 -29.94
CA GLU A 94 15.30 -1.88 -30.75
C GLU A 94 15.12 -2.41 -32.17
N GLN A 95 13.86 -2.66 -32.56
CA GLN A 95 13.44 -2.91 -33.95
C GLN A 95 12.23 -2.04 -34.26
N SER A 96 12.45 -0.92 -34.97
CA SER A 96 11.42 0.01 -35.40
C SER A 96 11.36 0.08 -36.93
N ILE A 97 10.92 -1.03 -37.56
CA ILE A 97 10.82 -1.14 -39.02
C ILE A 97 9.41 -1.59 -39.39
N ALA A 98 8.73 -0.81 -40.22
CA ALA A 98 7.39 -1.15 -40.69
C ALA A 98 7.36 -2.51 -41.42
N GLY A 99 6.38 -3.36 -41.08
CA GLY A 99 6.23 -4.71 -41.64
C GLY A 99 7.10 -5.79 -41.00
N LYS A 100 7.86 -5.45 -39.95
CA LYS A 100 8.52 -6.41 -39.05
C LYS A 100 7.88 -6.38 -37.67
N GLU A 101 8.21 -7.37 -36.85
CA GLU A 101 7.91 -7.35 -35.43
C GLU A 101 8.61 -6.16 -34.75
N LEU A 102 7.87 -5.42 -33.92
CA LEU A 102 8.41 -4.23 -33.27
C LEU A 102 9.00 -4.58 -31.92
N HIS A 103 10.22 -4.08 -31.66
CA HIS A 103 10.88 -4.22 -30.36
C HIS A 103 11.31 -2.86 -29.82
N ALA A 104 11.00 -2.59 -28.56
CA ALA A 104 11.49 -1.44 -27.81
C ALA A 104 12.65 -1.86 -26.89
N ALA A 105 13.68 -1.01 -26.81
CA ALA A 105 14.86 -1.25 -25.99
C ALA A 105 14.65 -0.86 -24.50
N PHE A 106 13.54 -1.29 -23.92
CA PHE A 106 13.27 -1.27 -22.49
C PHE A 106 12.38 -2.47 -22.14
N LYS A 107 12.17 -2.71 -20.86
CA LYS A 107 11.28 -3.73 -20.30
C LYS A 107 10.31 -3.07 -19.35
N LEU A 108 9.20 -3.76 -19.09
CA LEU A 108 8.30 -3.34 -18.05
C LEU A 108 8.70 -3.95 -16.71
N SER A 109 8.57 -3.16 -15.67
CA SER A 109 8.71 -3.62 -14.32
C SER A 109 7.49 -4.47 -13.98
N GLY A 110 7.71 -5.77 -13.78
CA GLY A 110 6.68 -6.66 -13.24
C GLY A 110 6.05 -6.09 -11.97
N SER A 111 6.79 -5.32 -11.17
CA SER A 111 6.22 -4.67 -9.99
C SER A 111 5.20 -3.59 -10.29
N GLY A 112 5.19 -2.94 -11.46
CA GLY A 112 4.34 -1.79 -11.76
C GLY A 112 5.15 -0.51 -11.93
N GLU A 113 4.86 0.28 -12.96
CA GLU A 113 5.50 1.58 -13.25
C GLU A 113 4.61 2.41 -14.18
N TYR A 114 5.04 3.61 -14.59
CA TYR A 114 4.32 4.38 -15.60
C TYR A 114 4.34 3.65 -16.95
N LEU A 115 3.28 3.76 -17.74
CA LEU A 115 3.29 3.34 -19.15
C LEU A 115 2.46 4.32 -19.97
N GLY A 116 3.07 4.96 -20.97
CA GLY A 116 2.44 6.01 -21.76
C GLY A 116 2.68 5.88 -23.25
N LEU A 117 1.63 6.20 -24.01
CA LEU A 117 1.63 6.39 -25.44
C LEU A 117 1.50 7.89 -25.73
N LEU A 118 2.45 8.44 -26.47
CA LEU A 118 2.50 9.87 -26.81
C LEU A 118 2.46 10.04 -28.33
N ASP A 119 1.83 11.10 -28.79
CA ASP A 119 1.79 11.44 -30.21
C ASP A 119 3.11 12.04 -30.72
N GLN A 120 3.10 12.46 -31.99
CA GLN A 120 4.23 13.12 -32.65
C GLN A 120 4.69 14.41 -31.95
N ASP A 121 3.79 15.09 -31.22
CA ASP A 121 4.01 16.36 -30.53
C ASP A 121 4.35 16.17 -29.04
N ARG A 122 4.51 14.91 -28.58
CA ARG A 122 4.77 14.53 -27.17
C ARG A 122 3.59 14.81 -26.24
N VAL A 123 2.38 14.88 -26.79
CA VAL A 123 1.17 14.93 -25.97
C VAL A 123 0.82 13.49 -25.60
N VAL A 124 0.49 13.25 -24.34
CA VAL A 124 0.00 11.94 -23.88
C VAL A 124 -1.35 11.66 -24.55
N VAL A 125 -1.41 10.54 -25.25
CA VAL A 125 -2.60 10.04 -25.95
C VAL A 125 -3.36 9.06 -25.06
N HIS A 126 -2.63 8.15 -24.41
CA HIS A 126 -3.16 7.21 -23.42
C HIS A 126 -2.07 6.80 -22.45
N GLU A 127 -2.41 6.57 -21.19
CA GLU A 127 -1.45 6.19 -20.17
C GLU A 127 -2.06 5.34 -19.04
N TYR A 128 -1.21 4.56 -18.40
CA TYR A 128 -1.43 4.00 -17.07
C TYR A 128 -0.57 4.78 -16.09
N ALA A 129 -1.21 5.68 -15.34
CA ALA A 129 -0.56 6.66 -14.48
C ALA A 129 -1.14 6.67 -13.05
N PRO A 130 -0.35 7.06 -12.03
CA PRO A 130 1.11 7.27 -12.11
C PRO A 130 1.89 5.98 -12.34
N THR A 131 1.29 4.82 -12.01
CA THR A 131 1.82 3.49 -12.29
C THR A 131 0.69 2.50 -12.59
N PHE A 132 0.90 1.54 -13.50
CA PHE A 132 0.05 0.35 -13.58
C PHE A 132 0.31 -0.60 -12.39
N PRO A 133 -0.64 -1.49 -12.02
CA PRO A 133 -0.45 -2.36 -10.87
C PRO A 133 0.51 -3.53 -11.18
N ILE A 134 1.07 -4.14 -10.13
CA ILE A 134 1.97 -5.30 -10.27
C ILE A 134 1.39 -6.38 -11.17
N GLN A 135 2.19 -6.81 -12.14
CA GLN A 135 1.84 -7.87 -13.05
C GLN A 135 2.04 -9.21 -12.37
N GLN A 136 1.25 -10.20 -12.78
CA GLN A 136 1.44 -11.60 -12.42
C GLN A 136 1.89 -12.34 -13.65
N THR A 137 2.71 -13.37 -13.47
CA THR A 137 3.19 -14.18 -14.60
C THR A 137 2.02 -14.69 -15.42
N ASP A 138 2.06 -14.42 -16.73
CA ASP A 138 1.05 -14.85 -17.71
C ASP A 138 -0.38 -14.32 -17.47
N ILE A 139 -0.52 -13.22 -16.72
CA ILE A 139 -1.77 -12.44 -16.60
C ILE A 139 -1.46 -11.03 -17.11
N SER A 140 -2.16 -10.61 -18.16
CA SER A 140 -2.02 -9.28 -18.73
C SER A 140 -2.87 -8.25 -17.96
N TYR A 141 -2.59 -6.98 -18.21
CA TYR A 141 -3.40 -5.87 -17.74
C TYR A 141 -3.80 -5.02 -18.93
N GLY A 142 -5.06 -4.60 -18.97
CA GLY A 142 -5.62 -4.00 -20.18
C GLY A 142 -6.99 -3.40 -19.97
N LEU A 143 -7.56 -2.88 -21.04
CA LEU A 143 -8.91 -2.31 -21.06
C LEU A 143 -9.93 -3.40 -21.40
N PHE A 144 -10.87 -3.65 -20.49
CA PHE A 144 -12.08 -4.42 -20.77
C PHE A 144 -13.28 -3.50 -20.59
N GLU A 145 -14.10 -3.35 -21.63
CA GLU A 145 -15.23 -2.40 -21.67
C GLU A 145 -14.86 -0.96 -21.25
N GLY A 146 -13.64 -0.53 -21.60
CA GLY A 146 -13.09 0.79 -21.28
C GLY A 146 -12.58 0.94 -19.84
N GLN A 147 -12.59 -0.12 -19.03
CA GLN A 147 -12.05 -0.15 -17.68
C GLN A 147 -10.74 -0.94 -17.64
N ALA A 148 -9.72 -0.38 -17.00
CA ALA A 148 -8.47 -1.09 -16.74
C ALA A 148 -8.67 -2.24 -15.74
N SER A 149 -8.28 -3.46 -16.11
CA SER A 149 -8.43 -4.66 -15.29
C SER A 149 -7.33 -5.68 -15.59
N TYR A 150 -7.13 -6.62 -14.66
CA TYR A 150 -6.37 -7.83 -14.95
C TYR A 150 -7.18 -8.71 -15.89
N LEU A 151 -6.53 -9.23 -16.91
CA LEU A 151 -7.08 -10.15 -17.90
C LEU A 151 -6.42 -11.52 -17.66
N TYR A 152 -7.18 -12.44 -17.06
CA TYR A 152 -6.68 -13.77 -16.68
C TYR A 152 -6.54 -14.73 -17.87
N GLU A 153 -7.03 -14.30 -19.03
CA GLU A 153 -6.86 -14.96 -20.31
C GLU A 153 -6.34 -13.90 -21.30
N PRO A 154 -5.02 -13.81 -21.48
CA PRO A 154 -4.42 -12.81 -22.36
C PRO A 154 -4.81 -13.02 -23.83
N THR A 155 -5.05 -11.93 -24.55
CA THR A 155 -5.65 -11.95 -25.92
C THR A 155 -4.89 -11.14 -26.96
N PRO A 156 -3.56 -11.32 -27.11
CA PRO A 156 -2.79 -10.55 -28.07
C PRO A 156 -3.32 -10.73 -29.50
N GLY A 157 -3.68 -9.61 -30.13
CA GLY A 157 -4.20 -9.49 -31.49
C GLY A 157 -5.73 -9.61 -31.59
N GLU A 158 -6.44 -9.81 -30.48
CA GLU A 158 -7.87 -10.10 -30.44
C GLU A 158 -8.59 -9.22 -29.40
N GLU A 159 -9.92 -9.36 -29.29
CA GLU A 159 -10.71 -8.62 -28.29
C GLU A 159 -10.45 -9.14 -26.87
N ASN A 160 -10.19 -8.21 -25.93
CA ASN A 160 -9.91 -8.51 -24.53
C ASN A 160 -11.04 -9.30 -23.85
N VAL A 161 -10.65 -10.31 -23.07
CA VAL A 161 -11.57 -11.04 -22.17
C VAL A 161 -11.00 -11.06 -20.75
N LEU A 162 -11.86 -11.07 -19.74
CA LEU A 162 -11.41 -11.12 -18.34
C LEU A 162 -10.91 -12.49 -17.90
N GLY A 163 -11.25 -13.55 -18.63
CA GLY A 163 -11.15 -14.93 -18.14
C GLY A 163 -12.15 -15.17 -17.00
N ASN A 164 -11.67 -15.68 -15.85
CA ASN A 164 -12.52 -16.00 -14.70
C ASN A 164 -12.76 -14.83 -13.72
N ALA A 165 -12.23 -13.63 -14.00
CA ALA A 165 -12.43 -12.46 -13.16
C ALA A 165 -13.68 -11.67 -13.56
N LEU A 166 -14.20 -10.90 -12.60
CA LEU A 166 -15.35 -10.01 -12.81
C LEU A 166 -14.90 -8.54 -12.73
N LEU A 167 -15.52 -7.67 -13.54
CA LEU A 167 -15.33 -6.22 -13.44
C LEU A 167 -15.64 -5.72 -12.04
N THR A 168 -14.78 -4.87 -11.48
CA THR A 168 -15.03 -4.26 -10.17
C THR A 168 -15.97 -3.06 -10.29
N PRO A 169 -16.81 -2.76 -9.27
CA PRO A 169 -17.66 -1.57 -9.29
C PRO A 169 -16.85 -0.26 -9.37
N GLN A 170 -17.33 0.66 -10.19
CA GLN A 170 -16.85 2.04 -10.28
C GLN A 170 -17.67 2.94 -9.36
N PHE A 171 -16.97 3.79 -8.61
CA PHE A 171 -17.56 4.77 -7.70
C PHE A 171 -17.67 6.12 -8.41
N SER A 172 -18.80 6.82 -8.25
CA SER A 172 -18.98 8.15 -8.85
C SER A 172 -18.12 9.23 -8.20
N GLU A 173 -17.60 8.98 -7.00
CA GLU A 173 -16.80 9.91 -6.19
C GLU A 173 -15.59 9.20 -5.60
N LYS A 174 -14.45 9.90 -5.55
CA LYS A 174 -13.26 9.43 -4.83
C LYS A 174 -13.43 9.63 -3.32
N GLY A 175 -12.85 8.75 -2.51
CA GLY A 175 -12.78 8.84 -1.06
C GLY A 175 -11.90 9.99 -0.55
N GLY A 176 -11.73 10.07 0.76
CA GLY A 176 -11.03 11.15 1.47
C GLY A 176 -11.99 12.15 2.11
N TYR A 177 -11.49 13.35 2.42
CA TYR A 177 -12.24 14.38 3.13
C TYR A 177 -13.36 14.99 2.28
N LYS A 178 -14.53 15.18 2.89
CA LYS A 178 -15.74 15.76 2.28
C LYS A 178 -16.28 16.90 3.14
N ASN A 179 -16.77 17.95 2.49
CA ASN A 179 -17.32 19.14 3.13
C ASN A 179 -18.85 19.19 3.07
N GLU A 180 -19.47 18.43 2.17
CA GLU A 180 -20.92 18.44 1.93
C GLU A 180 -21.42 17.01 1.69
N SER A 181 -22.67 16.75 2.06
CA SER A 181 -23.33 15.47 1.81
C SER A 181 -23.64 15.29 0.32
N PHE A 182 -23.61 14.06 -0.17
CA PHE A 182 -23.87 13.74 -1.58
C PHE A 182 -24.46 12.34 -1.76
N TYR A 183 -24.93 12.05 -2.97
CA TYR A 183 -25.40 10.72 -3.34
C TYR A 183 -24.32 10.00 -4.15
N LEU A 184 -23.73 8.98 -3.56
CA LEU A 184 -22.74 8.11 -4.20
C LEU A 184 -23.45 7.12 -5.13
N SER A 185 -23.06 7.11 -6.40
CA SER A 185 -23.52 6.09 -7.35
C SER A 185 -22.43 5.05 -7.60
N LEU A 186 -22.85 3.79 -7.68
CA LEU A 186 -22.01 2.66 -8.08
C LEU A 186 -22.43 2.16 -9.47
N GLN A 187 -21.47 1.82 -10.31
CA GLN A 187 -21.72 1.33 -11.68
C GLN A 187 -20.79 0.17 -12.03
N VAL A 188 -21.30 -0.76 -12.84
CA VAL A 188 -20.52 -1.81 -13.49
C VAL A 188 -21.10 -1.96 -14.89
N ASN A 189 -20.25 -1.99 -15.90
CA ASN A 189 -20.68 -1.91 -17.30
C ASN A 189 -21.05 -3.28 -17.91
N ASP A 190 -21.34 -4.27 -17.08
CA ASP A 190 -21.67 -5.64 -17.51
C ASP A 190 -23.09 -6.02 -17.04
N PRO A 191 -24.03 -6.31 -17.96
CA PRO A 191 -25.42 -6.66 -17.61
C PRO A 191 -25.58 -8.04 -16.97
N THR A 192 -24.55 -8.89 -17.02
CA THR A 192 -24.51 -10.20 -16.34
C THR A 192 -24.12 -10.07 -14.87
N LEU A 193 -23.68 -8.88 -14.46
CA LEU A 193 -23.23 -8.58 -13.11
C LEU A 193 -24.25 -7.72 -12.35
N GLN A 194 -24.26 -7.89 -11.03
CA GLN A 194 -24.94 -7.00 -10.10
C GLN A 194 -23.98 -6.52 -9.01
N ILE A 195 -24.17 -5.30 -8.54
CA ILE A 195 -23.32 -4.73 -7.49
C ILE A 195 -23.89 -5.08 -6.12
N ARG A 196 -23.01 -5.49 -5.20
CA ARG A 196 -23.30 -5.59 -3.77
C ARG A 196 -22.33 -4.70 -3.00
N TYR A 197 -22.83 -4.09 -1.94
CA TYR A 197 -22.02 -3.23 -1.08
C TYR A 197 -22.29 -3.45 0.40
N SER A 198 -21.37 -3.06 1.26
CA SER A 198 -21.54 -2.98 2.72
C SER A 198 -21.01 -1.64 3.22
N LEU A 199 -21.44 -1.25 4.42
CA LEU A 199 -21.08 0.04 5.03
C LEU A 199 -20.30 -0.12 6.35
N ASP A 200 -19.94 -1.35 6.71
CA ASP A 200 -19.38 -1.74 8.00
C ASP A 200 -18.00 -2.40 7.89
N GLY A 201 -17.39 -2.37 6.70
CA GLY A 201 -16.08 -2.97 6.43
C GLY A 201 -16.13 -4.45 6.04
N ARG A 202 -17.27 -5.13 6.18
CA ARG A 202 -17.39 -6.56 5.84
C ARG A 202 -17.39 -6.80 4.33
N PHE A 203 -16.87 -7.94 3.90
CA PHE A 203 -16.97 -8.31 2.49
C PHE A 203 -18.46 -8.43 2.07
N PRO A 204 -18.90 -7.76 1.00
CA PRO A 204 -20.33 -7.66 0.64
C PRO A 204 -20.89 -8.92 -0.05
N ASP A 205 -20.64 -10.09 0.54
CA ASP A 205 -21.24 -11.37 0.15
C ASP A 205 -22.77 -11.36 0.33
N LYS A 206 -23.43 -12.45 -0.05
CA LYS A 206 -24.89 -12.59 0.13
C LYS A 206 -25.41 -12.37 1.55
N LYS A 207 -24.61 -12.66 2.57
CA LYS A 207 -25.01 -12.60 3.98
C LYS A 207 -24.87 -11.18 4.54
N HIS A 208 -23.81 -10.46 4.18
CA HIS A 208 -23.44 -9.17 4.78
C HIS A 208 -23.69 -7.98 3.85
N GLY A 209 -23.70 -8.18 2.53
CA GLY A 209 -23.89 -7.09 1.58
C GLY A 209 -25.36 -6.77 1.27
N ILE A 210 -25.59 -5.54 0.81
CA ILE A 210 -26.83 -5.01 0.27
C ILE A 210 -26.71 -4.98 -1.26
N ARG A 211 -27.74 -5.44 -1.97
CA ARG A 211 -27.81 -5.29 -3.43
C ARG A 211 -28.00 -3.82 -3.77
N TYR A 212 -27.14 -3.28 -4.62
CA TYR A 212 -27.22 -1.89 -5.05
C TYR A 212 -28.38 -1.70 -6.04
N THR A 213 -29.31 -0.82 -5.70
CA THR A 213 -30.47 -0.47 -6.54
C THR A 213 -30.69 1.04 -6.69
N GLU A 214 -30.08 1.84 -5.82
CA GLU A 214 -30.21 3.29 -5.79
C GLU A 214 -28.95 3.93 -5.18
N PRO A 215 -28.65 5.20 -5.49
CA PRO A 215 -27.51 5.91 -4.91
C PRO A 215 -27.51 5.95 -3.38
N ILE A 216 -26.34 5.84 -2.78
CA ILE A 216 -26.12 5.82 -1.33
C ILE A 216 -25.94 7.25 -0.84
N LEU A 217 -26.74 7.71 0.14
CA LEU A 217 -26.50 8.99 0.78
C LEU A 217 -25.25 8.91 1.66
N ILE A 218 -24.28 9.78 1.38
CA ILE A 218 -23.08 9.96 2.18
C ILE A 218 -23.17 11.32 2.86
N ASP A 219 -23.44 11.33 4.16
CA ASP A 219 -23.64 12.56 4.96
C ASP A 219 -22.79 12.59 6.25
N LYS A 220 -21.98 11.56 6.46
CA LYS A 220 -21.08 11.38 7.61
C LYS A 220 -19.94 10.44 7.25
N ASN A 221 -19.01 10.21 8.19
CA ASN A 221 -17.97 9.19 8.03
C ASN A 221 -18.58 7.87 7.60
N THR A 222 -18.24 7.43 6.38
CA THR A 222 -18.83 6.24 5.77
C THR A 222 -17.75 5.50 5.02
N VAL A 223 -17.60 4.22 5.34
CA VAL A 223 -16.84 3.28 4.52
C VAL A 223 -17.81 2.60 3.58
N VAL A 224 -17.44 2.44 2.32
CA VAL A 224 -18.22 1.69 1.35
C VAL A 224 -17.33 0.61 0.74
N CYS A 225 -17.64 -0.65 1.05
CA CYS A 225 -17.05 -1.82 0.42
C CYS A 225 -17.96 -2.26 -0.72
N ALA A 226 -17.45 -2.49 -1.93
CA ALA A 226 -18.26 -2.91 -3.07
C ALA A 226 -17.59 -4.02 -3.89
N VAL A 227 -18.41 -4.94 -4.39
CA VAL A 227 -18.05 -5.98 -5.36
C VAL A 227 -19.11 -6.08 -6.44
N SER A 228 -18.72 -6.54 -7.61
CA SER A 228 -19.65 -7.09 -8.59
C SER A 228 -19.83 -8.58 -8.33
N GLN A 229 -21.02 -9.09 -8.55
CA GLN A 229 -21.40 -10.49 -8.40
C GLN A 229 -22.05 -10.98 -9.68
N ASP A 230 -21.67 -12.16 -10.14
CA ASP A 230 -22.35 -12.83 -11.24
C ASP A 230 -23.81 -13.16 -10.86
N ILE A 231 -24.76 -12.86 -11.75
CA ILE A 231 -26.20 -13.06 -11.49
C ILE A 231 -26.59 -14.54 -11.51
N GLU A 232 -25.87 -15.40 -12.25
CA GLU A 232 -26.12 -16.84 -12.34
C GLU A 232 -25.28 -17.64 -11.33
N ILE A 233 -24.06 -17.18 -11.02
CA ILE A 233 -23.12 -17.83 -10.11
C ILE A 233 -22.97 -17.01 -8.82
N ASP A 234 -23.86 -17.31 -7.89
CA ASP A 234 -24.01 -16.60 -6.62
C ASP A 234 -22.77 -16.52 -5.71
N THR A 235 -21.73 -17.31 -5.95
CA THR A 235 -20.48 -17.33 -5.17
C THR A 235 -19.31 -16.64 -5.86
N LEU A 236 -19.48 -16.20 -7.10
CA LEU A 236 -18.43 -15.54 -7.89
C LEU A 236 -18.53 -14.02 -7.72
N TYR A 237 -17.44 -13.42 -7.26
CA TYR A 237 -17.35 -11.99 -6.97
C TYR A 237 -16.10 -11.40 -7.62
N SER A 238 -16.15 -10.12 -7.98
CA SER A 238 -14.96 -9.34 -8.33
C SER A 238 -14.04 -9.17 -7.12
N ASN A 239 -12.84 -8.64 -7.34
CA ASN A 239 -12.04 -8.09 -6.27
C ASN A 239 -12.82 -7.02 -5.49
N LEU A 240 -12.53 -6.92 -4.18
CA LEU A 240 -13.08 -5.88 -3.32
C LEU A 240 -12.51 -4.51 -3.70
N VAL A 241 -13.38 -3.52 -3.83
CA VAL A 241 -12.99 -2.10 -3.91
C VAL A 241 -13.61 -1.36 -2.74
N THR A 242 -12.84 -0.46 -2.13
CA THR A 242 -13.30 0.34 -0.99
C THR A 242 -13.11 1.83 -1.24
N GLN A 243 -14.00 2.64 -0.66
CA GLN A 243 -13.82 4.08 -0.52
C GLN A 243 -14.30 4.52 0.87
N THR A 244 -13.45 5.24 1.60
CA THR A 244 -13.78 5.90 2.87
C THR A 244 -14.04 7.38 2.63
N TYR A 245 -15.17 7.89 3.09
CA TYR A 245 -15.52 9.31 3.05
C TYR A 245 -15.47 9.87 4.46
N LEU A 246 -14.74 10.98 4.66
CA LEU A 246 -14.42 11.54 5.97
C LEU A 246 -14.96 12.96 6.12
N PHE A 247 -15.76 13.18 7.16
CA PHE A 247 -16.29 14.46 7.61
C PHE A 247 -15.66 14.79 8.96
N ILE A 248 -14.86 15.85 9.02
CA ILE A 248 -14.05 16.15 10.22
C ILE A 248 -14.92 16.41 11.46
N GLN A 249 -16.11 16.97 11.28
CA GLN A 249 -17.03 17.21 12.39
C GLN A 249 -17.49 15.91 13.06
N GLU A 250 -17.57 14.80 12.32
CA GLU A 250 -17.96 13.49 12.88
C GLU A 250 -16.86 12.86 13.74
N ILE A 251 -15.59 13.20 13.49
CA ILE A 251 -14.45 12.69 14.26
C ILE A 251 -14.56 13.15 15.72
N VAL A 252 -15.06 14.37 15.94
CA VAL A 252 -15.22 14.99 17.26
C VAL A 252 -16.17 14.16 18.15
N THR A 253 -17.22 13.59 17.55
CA THR A 253 -18.29 12.86 18.26
C THR A 253 -18.28 11.35 18.00
N GLN A 254 -17.18 10.82 17.43
CA GLN A 254 -17.16 9.44 16.96
C GLN A 254 -17.39 8.40 18.07
N ALA A 255 -16.99 8.70 19.31
CA ALA A 255 -17.21 7.82 20.46
C ALA A 255 -18.71 7.63 20.79
N ASP A 256 -19.55 8.62 20.46
CA ASP A 256 -21.00 8.57 20.70
C ASP A 256 -21.74 7.75 19.63
N SER A 257 -21.07 7.47 18.49
CA SER A 257 -21.66 6.86 17.30
C SER A 257 -21.18 5.43 17.02
N LEU A 258 -20.49 4.81 17.98
CA LEU A 258 -19.95 3.46 17.83
C LEU A 258 -21.07 2.41 17.75
N GLY A 259 -20.98 1.54 16.76
CA GLY A 259 -21.83 0.35 16.64
C GLY A 259 -21.44 -0.75 17.63
N SER A 260 -22.25 -1.80 17.72
CA SER A 260 -22.02 -2.96 18.60
C SER A 260 -20.80 -3.81 18.24
N ASP A 261 -20.25 -3.62 17.03
CA ASP A 261 -19.05 -4.31 16.55
C ASP A 261 -17.76 -3.82 17.22
N TYR A 262 -17.79 -2.68 17.91
CA TYR A 262 -16.61 -2.09 18.56
C TYR A 262 -16.64 -2.35 20.08
N PRO A 263 -15.68 -3.11 20.63
CA PRO A 263 -15.69 -3.43 22.05
C PRO A 263 -15.33 -2.21 22.89
N MET A 264 -16.00 -2.05 24.03
CA MET A 264 -15.70 -0.99 25.02
C MET A 264 -14.47 -1.31 25.88
N GLN A 265 -13.92 -2.53 25.74
CA GLN A 265 -12.84 -3.02 26.57
C GLN A 265 -11.85 -3.83 25.74
N TRP A 266 -10.56 -3.57 25.95
CA TRP A 266 -9.47 -4.41 25.49
C TRP A 266 -9.16 -5.45 26.56
N SER A 267 -9.23 -6.72 26.21
CA SER A 267 -8.74 -7.78 27.08
C SER A 267 -7.84 -8.72 26.32
N TYR A 268 -6.99 -9.41 27.08
CA TYR A 268 -6.19 -10.50 26.59
C TYR A 268 -6.99 -11.80 26.83
N ILE A 269 -7.07 -12.76 25.87
CA ILE A 269 -7.86 -14.02 26.04
C ILE A 269 -7.66 -14.68 27.41
N THR A 270 -6.40 -14.73 27.84
CA THR A 270 -6.00 -15.46 29.05
C THR A 270 -5.96 -14.59 30.30
N ASP A 271 -6.26 -13.29 30.19
CA ASP A 271 -6.24 -12.37 31.34
C ASP A 271 -7.66 -11.94 31.72
N SER A 272 -7.88 -11.85 33.03
CA SER A 272 -9.09 -11.25 33.59
C SER A 272 -8.98 -9.72 33.71
N THR A 273 -7.77 -9.16 33.47
CA THR A 273 -7.59 -7.72 33.38
C THR A 273 -8.07 -7.19 32.02
N PHE A 274 -8.82 -6.09 32.07
CA PHE A 274 -9.32 -5.38 30.91
C PHE A 274 -8.94 -3.90 30.99
N TYR A 275 -8.83 -3.26 29.84
CA TYR A 275 -8.53 -1.84 29.68
C TYR A 275 -9.69 -1.19 28.95
N GLN A 276 -10.08 0.02 29.35
CA GLN A 276 -11.16 0.71 28.64
C GLN A 276 -10.66 1.10 27.25
N ALA A 277 -11.50 0.84 26.25
CA ALA A 277 -11.30 1.37 24.93
C ALA A 277 -11.58 2.87 24.94
N ASP A 278 -10.73 3.63 24.26
CA ASP A 278 -10.89 5.06 24.07
C ASP A 278 -10.87 5.34 22.58
N TYR A 279 -12.06 5.57 22.04
CA TYR A 279 -12.28 5.96 20.66
C TYR A 279 -12.51 7.47 20.53
N GLY A 280 -12.50 8.23 21.63
CA GLY A 280 -12.73 9.67 21.57
C GLY A 280 -11.45 10.41 21.15
N MET A 281 -11.62 11.56 20.51
CA MET A 281 -10.56 12.56 20.54
C MET A 281 -10.49 13.16 21.94
N ASP A 282 -9.27 13.47 22.42
CA ASP A 282 -9.09 14.08 23.73
C ASP A 282 -9.87 15.40 23.82
N ALA A 283 -10.74 15.52 24.83
CA ALA A 283 -11.63 16.65 25.00
C ALA A 283 -10.88 17.99 25.16
N GLN A 284 -9.66 17.97 25.70
CA GLN A 284 -8.83 19.16 25.79
C GLN A 284 -8.35 19.61 24.40
N ILE A 285 -8.01 18.67 23.52
CA ILE A 285 -7.63 19.00 22.13
C ILE A 285 -8.83 19.65 21.41
N LEU A 286 -10.02 19.08 21.59
CA LEU A 286 -11.26 19.62 21.02
C LEU A 286 -11.59 21.03 21.55
N GLN A 287 -11.26 21.31 22.81
CA GLN A 287 -11.50 22.62 23.41
C GLN A 287 -10.47 23.67 22.98
N ASP A 288 -9.18 23.31 22.99
CA ASP A 288 -8.08 24.27 22.84
C ASP A 288 -7.71 24.50 21.36
N TYR A 289 -8.04 23.57 20.45
CA TYR A 289 -7.57 23.58 19.05
C TYR A 289 -8.70 23.38 18.02
N GLN A 290 -9.96 23.65 18.37
CA GLN A 290 -11.11 23.41 17.49
C GLN A 290 -10.98 24.07 16.11
N GLU A 291 -10.46 25.30 16.06
CA GLU A 291 -10.30 26.07 14.83
C GLU A 291 -9.19 25.52 13.92
N ASP A 292 -8.21 24.82 14.50
CA ASP A 292 -7.05 24.27 13.81
C ASP A 292 -7.26 22.82 13.33
N LEU A 293 -8.33 22.14 13.77
CA LEU A 293 -8.55 20.72 13.47
C LEU A 293 -8.55 20.43 11.97
N LEU A 294 -9.23 21.26 11.18
CA LEU A 294 -9.30 21.08 9.73
C LEU A 294 -7.92 21.20 9.08
N GLU A 295 -7.16 22.23 9.44
CA GLU A 295 -5.80 22.42 8.94
C GLU A 295 -4.90 21.26 9.37
N GLY A 296 -4.99 20.84 10.63
CA GLY A 296 -4.24 19.71 11.17
C GLY A 296 -4.48 18.42 10.38
N PHE A 297 -5.74 18.05 10.13
CA PHE A 297 -6.09 16.86 9.37
C PHE A 297 -5.67 16.90 7.90
N LEU A 298 -5.53 18.09 7.32
CA LEU A 298 -5.09 18.27 5.94
C LEU A 298 -3.58 18.48 5.81
N SER A 299 -2.86 18.68 6.91
CA SER A 299 -1.42 19.00 6.91
C SER A 299 -0.51 17.81 6.61
N ILE A 300 -0.99 16.60 6.87
CA ILE A 300 -0.30 15.33 6.61
C ILE A 300 -1.28 14.37 5.93
N PRO A 301 -0.77 13.27 5.32
CA PRO A 301 -1.64 12.30 4.70
C PRO A 301 -2.55 11.58 5.69
N THR A 302 -3.58 10.97 5.15
CA THR A 302 -4.44 10.05 5.88
C THR A 302 -4.34 8.65 5.25
N LEU A 303 -4.33 7.63 6.10
CA LEU A 303 -4.41 6.23 5.74
C LEU A 303 -5.67 5.64 6.40
N SER A 304 -6.52 4.96 5.65
CA SER A 304 -7.68 4.25 6.18
C SER A 304 -7.54 2.76 5.94
N ILE A 305 -7.71 1.99 7.00
CA ILE A 305 -7.82 0.53 6.96
C ILE A 305 -9.31 0.19 6.94
N VAL A 306 -9.71 -0.62 5.98
CA VAL A 306 -11.06 -1.19 5.87
C VAL A 306 -10.97 -2.70 6.03
N THR A 307 -11.68 -3.26 6.99
CA THR A 307 -11.69 -4.70 7.28
C THR A 307 -12.98 -5.11 7.96
N ASP A 308 -13.33 -6.40 7.90
CA ASP A 308 -14.35 -6.96 8.78
C ASP A 308 -14.00 -6.64 10.25
N PRO A 309 -14.90 -6.04 11.05
CA PRO A 309 -14.64 -5.79 12.46
C PRO A 309 -14.20 -7.04 13.24
N ASP A 310 -14.69 -8.23 12.87
CA ASP A 310 -14.33 -9.49 13.51
C ASP A 310 -12.84 -9.83 13.30
N ASN A 311 -12.22 -9.37 12.19
CA ASN A 311 -10.79 -9.53 11.98
C ASN A 311 -9.96 -8.82 13.05
N LEU A 312 -10.50 -7.78 13.69
CA LEU A 312 -9.86 -7.03 14.77
C LEU A 312 -10.34 -7.49 16.16
N PHE A 313 -11.64 -7.76 16.30
CA PHE A 313 -12.32 -7.82 17.60
C PHE A 313 -13.02 -9.15 17.90
N SER A 314 -12.95 -10.16 17.02
CA SER A 314 -13.49 -11.50 17.32
C SER A 314 -12.80 -12.11 18.53
N HIS A 315 -13.57 -12.62 19.48
CA HIS A 315 -13.06 -13.32 20.67
C HIS A 315 -12.61 -14.78 20.42
N SER A 316 -12.65 -15.25 19.16
CA SER A 316 -12.14 -16.57 18.77
C SER A 316 -10.62 -16.67 18.93
N ASP A 317 -10.11 -17.74 19.56
CA ASP A 317 -8.66 -17.99 19.69
C ASP A 317 -8.06 -18.75 18.49
N ASP A 318 -8.88 -19.02 17.49
CA ASP A 318 -8.47 -19.64 16.23
C ASP A 318 -7.48 -18.73 15.46
N PRO A 319 -6.29 -19.25 15.08
CA PRO A 319 -5.31 -18.46 14.38
C PRO A 319 -5.85 -17.78 13.13
N GLU A 320 -6.70 -18.43 12.33
CA GLU A 320 -7.19 -17.93 11.04
C GLU A 320 -8.37 -16.95 11.16
N SER A 321 -9.20 -17.05 12.20
CA SER A 321 -10.43 -16.27 12.35
C SER A 321 -10.51 -15.38 13.61
N GLY A 322 -9.52 -15.42 14.49
CA GLY A 322 -9.47 -14.61 15.70
C GLY A 322 -9.27 -13.12 15.46
N GLY A 323 -9.76 -12.26 16.34
CA GLY A 323 -9.56 -10.81 16.24
C GLY A 323 -8.13 -10.41 16.61
N ILE A 324 -7.37 -9.86 15.67
CA ILE A 324 -5.94 -9.58 15.90
C ILE A 324 -5.69 -8.45 16.90
N TYR A 325 -6.64 -7.53 17.10
CA TYR A 325 -6.46 -6.36 17.96
C TYR A 325 -6.69 -6.68 19.44
N ILE A 326 -7.61 -7.61 19.74
CA ILE A 326 -7.81 -8.11 21.12
C ILE A 326 -6.95 -9.35 21.41
N HIS A 327 -6.73 -10.22 20.41
CA HIS A 327 -5.84 -11.38 20.53
C HIS A 327 -4.44 -11.02 20.10
N THR A 328 -3.83 -10.24 20.96
CA THR A 328 -2.50 -9.65 20.74
C THR A 328 -1.37 -10.68 20.77
N GLY A 329 -1.69 -11.98 20.85
CA GLY A 329 -0.74 -13.09 20.97
C GLY A 329 0.04 -13.03 22.28
N LYS A 330 0.56 -14.15 22.78
CA LYS A 330 1.43 -14.09 23.97
C LYS A 330 2.53 -13.09 23.64
N SER A 331 3.08 -12.41 24.64
CA SER A 331 4.21 -11.48 24.42
C SER A 331 5.38 -12.11 23.65
N ARG A 332 5.37 -13.46 23.45
CA ARG A 332 6.28 -14.25 22.62
C ARG A 332 5.66 -15.38 21.77
N GLY A 333 4.33 -15.46 21.58
CA GLY A 333 3.71 -16.59 20.84
C GLY A 333 2.45 -16.16 20.10
N ASN A 334 2.14 -16.81 18.99
CA ASN A 334 1.20 -16.36 17.93
C ASN A 334 1.86 -15.36 16.96
N LYS A 335 2.99 -15.79 16.40
CA LYS A 335 3.59 -15.27 15.18
C LYS A 335 3.27 -16.26 14.05
N GLY A 336 3.33 -15.83 12.80
CA GLY A 336 3.12 -16.69 11.63
C GLY A 336 1.89 -16.31 10.82
N ASP A 337 1.66 -17.03 9.73
CA ASP A 337 0.73 -16.62 8.67
C ASP A 337 -0.74 -16.66 9.03
N GLY A 338 -1.12 -17.55 9.94
CA GLY A 338 -2.50 -17.61 10.40
C GLY A 338 -3.01 -16.30 10.99
N TRP A 339 -2.16 -15.45 11.58
CA TRP A 339 -2.59 -14.18 12.20
C TRP A 339 -2.62 -12.97 11.24
N GLU A 340 -2.66 -13.20 9.93
CA GLU A 340 -3.02 -12.19 8.92
C GLU A 340 -4.51 -12.12 8.68
N ARG A 341 -5.03 -10.91 8.48
CA ARG A 341 -6.41 -10.69 8.12
C ARG A 341 -6.52 -9.95 6.80
N PRO A 342 -7.47 -10.32 5.93
CA PRO A 342 -7.74 -9.54 4.74
C PRO A 342 -8.22 -8.15 5.13
N ALA A 343 -7.66 -7.14 4.48
CA ALA A 343 -8.04 -5.75 4.62
C ALA A 343 -7.90 -5.02 3.27
N SER A 344 -8.47 -3.84 3.18
CA SER A 344 -8.14 -2.84 2.17
C SER A 344 -7.49 -1.65 2.86
N VAL A 345 -6.50 -1.05 2.21
CA VAL A 345 -5.90 0.21 2.65
C VAL A 345 -6.10 1.27 1.60
N GLU A 346 -6.50 2.45 2.05
CA GLU A 346 -6.67 3.65 1.26
C GLU A 346 -5.72 4.72 1.79
N TYR A 347 -5.10 5.46 0.88
CA TYR A 347 -4.22 6.57 1.21
C TYR A 347 -4.67 7.81 0.47
N TYR A 348 -4.57 8.95 1.13
CA TYR A 348 -4.91 10.25 0.56
C TYR A 348 -3.94 11.28 1.13
N ASP A 349 -3.20 11.94 0.24
CA ASP A 349 -2.32 13.04 0.57
C ASP A 349 -2.95 14.35 0.08
N PRO A 350 -3.51 15.19 0.99
CA PRO A 350 -4.11 16.46 0.61
C PRO A 350 -3.09 17.48 0.06
N GLN A 351 -1.80 17.33 0.38
CA GLN A 351 -0.75 18.24 -0.06
C GLN A 351 -0.26 17.90 -1.47
N ARG A 352 -0.29 16.61 -1.83
CA ARG A 352 0.14 16.13 -3.16
C ARG A 352 -1.01 15.84 -4.12
N GLU A 353 -2.25 15.79 -3.63
CA GLU A 353 -3.42 15.34 -4.38
C GLU A 353 -3.27 13.90 -4.92
N GLU A 354 -2.46 13.09 -4.26
CA GLU A 354 -2.22 11.69 -4.62
C GLU A 354 -3.05 10.75 -3.73
N THR A 355 -3.51 9.65 -4.30
CA THR A 355 -4.30 8.65 -3.59
C THR A 355 -4.09 7.26 -4.18
N PHE A 356 -4.26 6.24 -3.35
CA PHE A 356 -4.38 4.86 -3.80
C PHE A 356 -5.40 4.10 -2.94
N GLN A 357 -5.93 3.02 -3.50
CA GLN A 357 -6.59 1.95 -2.76
C GLN A 357 -5.97 0.63 -3.19
N ILE A 358 -5.69 -0.25 -2.22
CA ILE A 358 -5.11 -1.57 -2.48
C ILE A 358 -5.55 -2.55 -1.38
N ASN A 359 -5.88 -3.77 -1.79
CA ASN A 359 -6.16 -4.85 -0.87
C ASN A 359 -4.86 -5.46 -0.35
N CYS A 360 -4.85 -5.87 0.92
CA CYS A 360 -3.65 -6.28 1.62
C CYS A 360 -3.95 -7.24 2.79
N GLY A 361 -2.90 -7.86 3.32
CA GLY A 361 -2.91 -8.54 4.60
C GLY A 361 -2.59 -7.58 5.74
N LEU A 362 -3.33 -7.68 6.84
CA LEU A 362 -3.17 -6.88 8.04
C LEU A 362 -2.74 -7.75 9.22
N ARG A 363 -1.66 -7.37 9.91
CA ARG A 363 -1.22 -7.99 11.18
C ARG A 363 -0.93 -6.93 12.22
N LEU A 364 -0.93 -7.31 13.50
CA LEU A 364 -0.30 -6.47 14.51
C LEU A 364 1.23 -6.54 14.41
N HIS A 365 1.89 -5.42 14.69
CA HIS A 365 3.34 -5.29 14.73
C HIS A 365 3.86 -5.00 16.15
N GLY A 366 5.03 -5.57 16.45
CA GLY A 366 5.78 -5.33 17.68
C GLY A 366 5.64 -6.43 18.73
N GLY A 367 6.39 -6.29 19.83
CA GLY A 367 6.36 -7.23 20.96
C GLY A 367 5.40 -6.75 22.04
N ASN A 368 5.94 -6.02 23.02
CA ASN A 368 5.17 -5.56 24.18
C ASN A 368 4.22 -4.39 23.88
N SER A 369 4.39 -3.71 22.74
CA SER A 369 3.46 -2.67 22.25
C SER A 369 2.08 -3.21 21.89
N ARG A 370 1.97 -4.52 21.66
CA ARG A 370 0.70 -5.21 21.45
C ARG A 370 -0.03 -5.50 22.75
N ASN A 371 0.58 -5.30 23.92
CA ASN A 371 -0.10 -5.56 25.19
C ASN A 371 -0.94 -4.34 25.61
N PRO A 372 -2.29 -4.43 25.67
CA PRO A 372 -3.15 -3.31 26.05
C PRO A 372 -2.81 -2.72 27.44
N SER A 373 -2.26 -3.54 28.35
CA SER A 373 -1.82 -3.05 29.66
C SER A 373 -0.66 -2.09 29.61
N ASN A 374 0.17 -2.16 28.57
CA ASN A 374 1.31 -1.29 28.40
C ASN A 374 1.04 -0.17 27.39
N SER A 375 0.29 -0.48 26.33
CA SER A 375 -0.12 0.45 25.28
C SER A 375 -1.48 0.02 24.72
N PRO A 376 -2.57 0.77 24.93
CA PRO A 376 -3.90 0.45 24.41
C PRO A 376 -4.03 0.71 22.90
N LYS A 377 -3.03 1.38 22.30
CA LYS A 377 -2.94 1.65 20.87
C LYS A 377 -1.82 0.80 20.27
N HIS A 378 -2.16 -0.01 19.26
CA HIS A 378 -1.26 -1.01 18.68
C HIS A 378 -0.73 -0.62 17.30
N SER A 379 0.47 -1.08 16.99
CA SER A 379 1.08 -0.92 15.66
C SER A 379 0.59 -2.01 14.72
N PHE A 380 0.55 -1.73 13.42
CA PHE A 380 0.16 -2.68 12.40
C PHE A 380 1.30 -2.95 11.41
N ARG A 381 1.25 -4.10 10.76
CA ARG A 381 1.98 -4.41 9.55
C ARG A 381 0.95 -4.62 8.45
N ILE A 382 1.17 -3.95 7.32
CA ILE A 382 0.47 -4.17 6.06
C ILE A 382 1.40 -5.03 5.21
N SER A 383 0.88 -6.11 4.62
CA SER A 383 1.59 -7.00 3.71
C SER A 383 0.84 -7.02 2.37
N PHE A 384 1.52 -6.72 1.26
CA PHE A 384 0.95 -6.85 -0.08
C PHE A 384 1.25 -8.26 -0.59
N ARG A 385 0.21 -8.99 -1.05
CA ARG A 385 0.34 -10.40 -1.48
C ARG A 385 -0.65 -10.68 -2.59
N SER A 386 -0.28 -11.57 -3.51
CA SER A 386 -1.12 -11.95 -4.65
C SER A 386 -2.46 -12.56 -4.23
N GLU A 387 -2.52 -13.19 -3.05
CA GLU A 387 -3.77 -13.72 -2.47
C GLU A 387 -4.81 -12.63 -2.13
N TYR A 388 -4.37 -11.39 -1.90
CA TYR A 388 -5.26 -10.25 -1.61
C TYR A 388 -5.47 -9.35 -2.84
N GLY A 389 -4.65 -9.51 -3.89
CA GLY A 389 -4.66 -8.67 -5.08
C GLY A 389 -3.25 -8.39 -5.57
N ALA A 390 -2.82 -7.15 -5.54
CA ALA A 390 -1.44 -6.79 -5.88
C ALA A 390 -0.47 -7.29 -4.80
N SER A 391 0.61 -7.97 -5.19
CA SER A 391 1.67 -8.46 -4.30
C SER A 391 2.67 -7.39 -3.84
N LYS A 392 2.64 -6.19 -4.42
CA LYS A 392 3.45 -5.04 -3.99
C LYS A 392 2.63 -3.76 -4.15
N LEU A 393 2.95 -2.76 -3.35
CA LEU A 393 2.52 -1.38 -3.56
C LEU A 393 3.59 -0.64 -4.34
N ASN A 394 3.23 0.00 -5.45
CA ASN A 394 4.08 0.99 -6.14
C ASN A 394 3.43 2.35 -5.97
N PHE A 395 3.95 3.11 -5.03
CA PHE A 395 3.46 4.42 -4.69
C PHE A 395 4.53 5.16 -3.91
N LYS A 396 4.81 6.42 -4.28
CA LYS A 396 5.81 7.22 -3.58
C LYS A 396 5.29 7.72 -2.22
N ILE A 397 5.50 6.92 -1.17
CA ILE A 397 5.09 7.29 0.20
C ILE A 397 6.02 8.35 0.80
N PHE A 398 7.33 8.18 0.66
CA PHE A 398 8.33 9.02 1.32
C PHE A 398 8.79 10.18 0.42
N ASP A 399 9.26 11.25 1.05
CA ASP A 399 9.60 12.51 0.36
C ASP A 399 11.04 12.47 -0.18
N GLU A 400 11.88 11.72 0.52
CA GLU A 400 13.29 11.53 0.25
C GLU A 400 13.48 10.95 -1.15
N LYS A 401 14.34 11.61 -1.94
CA LYS A 401 14.62 11.20 -3.33
C LYS A 401 15.22 9.78 -3.43
N THR A 402 15.91 9.35 -2.38
CA THR A 402 16.55 8.03 -2.31
C THR A 402 15.61 6.93 -1.85
N ALA A 403 14.41 7.27 -1.35
CA ALA A 403 13.44 6.27 -0.91
C ALA A 403 12.89 5.48 -2.11
N THR A 404 12.70 4.17 -1.90
CA THR A 404 11.96 3.33 -2.85
C THR A 404 10.51 3.79 -2.94
N ASP A 405 9.88 3.58 -4.09
CA ASP A 405 8.45 3.70 -4.30
C ASP A 405 7.75 2.33 -4.31
N ARG A 406 8.50 1.25 -4.11
CA ARG A 406 8.00 -0.13 -4.13
C ARG A 406 8.10 -0.80 -2.77
N PHE A 407 6.98 -1.35 -2.30
CA PHE A 407 6.89 -1.97 -0.98
C PHE A 407 6.12 -3.30 -1.02
N ASP A 408 6.69 -4.30 -0.37
CA ASP A 408 6.02 -5.58 -0.06
C ASP A 408 5.33 -5.49 1.30
N HIS A 409 5.89 -4.66 2.19
CA HIS A 409 5.40 -4.47 3.53
C HIS A 409 5.55 -3.01 3.97
N LEU A 410 4.56 -2.54 4.73
CA LEU A 410 4.66 -1.30 5.49
C LEU A 410 4.35 -1.58 6.96
N VAL A 411 4.98 -0.82 7.85
CA VAL A 411 4.71 -0.85 9.28
C VAL A 411 4.06 0.46 9.67
N LEU A 412 2.87 0.39 10.26
CA LEU A 412 2.20 1.54 10.87
C LEU A 412 2.52 1.55 12.36
N ARG A 413 3.47 2.39 12.76
CA ARG A 413 3.90 2.49 14.16
C ARG A 413 2.99 3.44 14.93
N ALA A 414 2.32 2.90 15.94
CA ALA A 414 1.52 3.69 16.89
C ALA A 414 2.35 4.53 17.87
N GLY A 415 3.67 4.28 17.90
CA GLY A 415 4.54 4.66 19.02
C GLY A 415 4.40 3.71 20.21
N TYR A 416 5.37 3.73 21.13
CA TYR A 416 5.33 2.88 22.32
C TYR A 416 6.03 3.54 23.51
N ASN A 417 7.35 3.61 23.52
CA ASN A 417 8.10 4.33 24.56
C ASN A 417 8.09 5.84 24.28
N PHE A 418 8.13 6.64 25.35
CA PHE A 418 8.08 8.12 25.24
C PHE A 418 6.90 8.64 24.40
N THR A 419 5.70 8.13 24.70
CA THR A 419 4.43 8.51 24.06
C THR A 419 3.35 8.78 25.11
N TRP A 420 2.32 9.53 24.73
CA TRP A 420 1.15 9.76 25.60
C TRP A 420 0.24 8.53 25.74
N ILE A 421 0.39 7.52 24.87
CA ILE A 421 -0.39 6.28 24.92
C ILE A 421 0.19 5.26 25.90
N LYS A 422 1.43 5.43 26.37
CA LYS A 422 2.04 4.53 27.37
C LYS A 422 1.20 4.52 28.65
N ASN A 423 0.84 3.34 29.16
CA ASN A 423 0.08 3.26 30.41
C ASN A 423 0.92 3.82 31.58
N GLY A 424 0.52 4.99 32.09
CA GLY A 424 1.19 5.73 33.16
C GLY A 424 0.56 5.53 34.54
N SER A 425 -0.18 4.44 34.76
CA SER A 425 -0.84 4.15 36.05
C SER A 425 0.13 4.39 37.23
N PRO A 426 -0.20 5.31 38.16
CA PRO A 426 0.68 5.61 39.30
C PRO A 426 0.92 4.40 40.22
N THR A 427 0.04 3.39 40.16
CA THR A 427 0.10 2.20 41.01
C THR A 427 0.71 1.00 40.30
N LEU A 428 0.42 0.82 39.00
CA LEU A 428 0.90 -0.35 38.23
C LEU A 428 2.20 -0.06 37.47
N TYR A 429 2.37 1.19 36.99
CA TYR A 429 3.49 1.58 36.13
C TYR A 429 3.98 3.02 36.40
N PRO A 430 4.35 3.38 37.64
CA PRO A 430 4.77 4.75 37.99
C PRO A 430 5.97 5.26 37.17
N GLN A 431 6.86 4.35 36.73
CA GLN A 431 8.00 4.67 35.87
C GLN A 431 7.59 5.19 34.47
N ASN A 432 6.39 4.85 34.00
CA ASN A 432 5.91 5.29 32.68
C ASN A 432 5.42 6.74 32.68
N ILE A 433 5.19 7.36 33.85
CA ILE A 433 4.81 8.77 33.95
C ILE A 433 5.87 9.66 33.31
N ILE A 434 7.17 9.40 33.59
CA ILE A 434 8.29 10.15 33.02
C ILE A 434 8.32 10.02 31.49
N GLN A 435 8.02 8.82 30.96
CA GLN A 435 7.96 8.61 29.51
C GLN A 435 6.87 9.46 28.87
N ARG A 436 5.68 9.53 29.49
CA ARG A 436 4.58 10.38 28.99
C ARG A 436 4.93 11.86 29.04
N THR A 437 5.56 12.32 30.13
CA THR A 437 5.97 13.73 30.27
C THR A 437 7.04 14.14 29.25
N ASN A 438 7.88 13.19 28.83
CA ASN A 438 8.94 13.42 27.85
C ASN A 438 8.54 12.96 26.43
N ALA A 439 7.25 12.80 26.15
CA ALA A 439 6.79 12.34 24.86
C ALA A 439 7.07 13.37 23.76
N GLN A 440 7.68 12.93 22.65
CA GLN A 440 7.99 13.78 21.49
C GLN A 440 7.57 13.17 20.15
N TYR A 441 7.25 11.87 20.10
CA TYR A 441 6.89 11.09 18.89
C TYR A 441 7.97 10.97 17.80
N ILE A 442 8.91 11.90 17.72
CA ILE A 442 9.90 11.98 16.64
C ILE A 442 11.25 11.31 16.95
N TYR A 443 11.41 10.67 18.12
CA TYR A 443 12.71 10.06 18.46
C TYR A 443 13.15 8.96 17.49
N ASP A 444 12.20 8.15 17.01
CA ASP A 444 12.47 7.05 16.08
C ASP A 444 12.80 7.58 14.68
N SER A 445 11.99 8.51 14.16
CA SER A 445 12.24 9.15 12.86
C SER A 445 13.54 9.95 12.87
N PHE A 446 13.80 10.74 13.92
CA PHE A 446 15.04 11.49 14.06
C PHE A 446 16.29 10.60 14.01
N ALA A 447 16.27 9.43 14.68
CA ALA A 447 17.41 8.52 14.66
C ALA A 447 17.67 7.97 13.24
N LYS A 448 16.61 7.65 12.49
CA LYS A 448 16.69 7.20 11.09
C LYS A 448 17.20 8.32 10.18
N ASP A 449 16.66 9.52 10.32
CA ASP A 449 17.04 10.69 9.51
C ASP A 449 18.52 11.03 9.71
N VAL A 450 19.03 10.93 10.95
CA VAL A 450 20.46 11.15 11.23
C VAL A 450 21.32 10.03 10.62
N GLN A 451 20.88 8.78 10.65
CA GLN A 451 21.59 7.65 10.01
C GLN A 451 21.68 7.88 8.50
N LEU A 452 20.58 8.26 7.86
CA LEU A 452 20.51 8.64 6.44
C LEU A 452 21.40 9.85 6.13
N ALA A 453 21.39 10.87 6.98
CA ALA A 453 22.20 12.08 6.80
C ALA A 453 23.72 11.83 6.91
N MET A 454 24.13 10.77 7.60
CA MET A 454 25.54 10.31 7.61
C MET A 454 25.90 9.47 6.38
N GLY A 455 24.94 9.19 5.49
CA GLY A 455 25.14 8.40 4.28
C GLY A 455 24.94 6.89 4.47
N GLN A 456 24.38 6.47 5.61
CA GLN A 456 24.12 5.08 5.92
C GLN A 456 22.67 4.70 5.61
N THR A 457 22.43 3.42 5.31
CA THR A 457 21.08 2.91 5.05
C THR A 457 20.24 2.89 6.34
N ALA A 458 19.04 3.46 6.28
CA ALA A 458 18.03 3.40 7.33
C ALA A 458 16.63 3.38 6.70
N THR A 459 15.61 3.02 7.49
CA THR A 459 14.23 3.12 7.02
C THR A 459 13.76 4.56 6.98
N HIS A 460 12.85 4.86 6.08
CA HIS A 460 12.16 6.14 6.01
C HIS A 460 10.91 6.14 6.90
N SER A 461 10.47 7.33 7.30
CA SER A 461 9.34 7.55 8.20
C SER A 461 8.43 8.64 7.61
N ARG A 462 7.11 8.46 7.74
CA ARG A 462 6.14 9.48 7.38
C ARG A 462 4.91 9.39 8.28
N PHE A 463 4.63 10.48 8.98
CA PHE A 463 3.42 10.55 9.79
C PHE A 463 2.16 10.63 8.93
N ALA A 464 1.13 9.91 9.35
CA ALA A 464 -0.20 9.94 8.78
C ALA A 464 -1.28 9.86 9.86
N HIS A 465 -2.45 10.41 9.58
CA HIS A 465 -3.66 10.11 10.34
C HIS A 465 -4.15 8.72 9.98
N LEU A 466 -4.33 7.84 10.97
CA LEU A 466 -4.92 6.51 10.72
C LEU A 466 -6.43 6.55 11.01
N PHE A 467 -7.20 5.97 10.10
CA PHE A 467 -8.59 5.61 10.31
C PHE A 467 -8.74 4.09 10.20
N ILE A 468 -9.65 3.51 10.98
CA ILE A 468 -10.03 2.09 10.87
C ILE A 468 -11.54 2.04 10.77
N ASN A 469 -12.04 1.51 9.65
CA ASN A 469 -13.48 1.46 9.34
C ASN A 469 -14.18 2.82 9.53
N GLY A 470 -13.53 3.92 9.13
CA GLY A 470 -14.06 5.29 9.24
C GLY A 470 -13.94 5.95 10.62
N ILE A 471 -13.37 5.26 11.62
CA ILE A 471 -13.12 5.79 12.96
C ILE A 471 -11.67 6.28 13.06
N TYR A 472 -11.47 7.50 13.54
CA TYR A 472 -10.12 8.04 13.71
C TYR A 472 -9.37 7.30 14.82
N TRP A 473 -8.19 6.78 14.49
CA TRP A 473 -7.35 5.99 15.40
C TRP A 473 -6.11 6.78 15.89
N GLY A 474 -5.95 8.02 15.45
CA GLY A 474 -4.85 8.90 15.84
C GLY A 474 -3.67 8.91 14.86
N LEU A 475 -2.60 9.61 15.28
CA LEU A 475 -1.36 9.71 14.54
C LEU A 475 -0.58 8.37 14.51
N TYR A 476 -0.07 7.98 13.35
CA TYR A 476 0.82 6.84 13.12
C TYR A 476 2.03 7.26 12.29
N ASP A 477 3.17 6.63 12.53
CA ASP A 477 4.35 6.75 11.66
C ASP A 477 4.38 5.56 10.69
N ILE A 478 4.23 5.83 9.39
CA ILE A 478 4.40 4.85 8.32
C ILE A 478 5.90 4.64 8.15
N CYS A 479 6.35 3.39 8.26
CA CYS A 479 7.75 3.03 8.10
C CYS A 479 7.92 1.79 7.24
N GLU A 480 9.11 1.65 6.67
CA GLU A 480 9.53 0.43 6.00
C GLU A 480 9.80 -0.70 6.99
N LYS A 481 9.65 -1.94 6.53
CA LYS A 481 10.09 -3.13 7.26
C LYS A 481 11.54 -3.43 6.87
N THR A 482 12.42 -3.58 7.86
CA THR A 482 13.81 -3.99 7.63
C THR A 482 13.91 -5.52 7.45
N ASN A 483 13.76 -5.98 6.22
CA ASN A 483 13.91 -7.37 5.79
C ASN A 483 14.73 -7.45 4.48
N ASP A 484 14.84 -8.65 3.93
CA ASP A 484 15.38 -8.93 2.60
C ASP A 484 14.85 -8.00 1.50
N ASP A 485 13.53 -7.75 1.43
CA ASP A 485 12.94 -6.82 0.44
C ASP A 485 13.53 -5.40 0.54
N PHE A 486 13.73 -4.92 1.76
CA PHE A 486 14.35 -3.62 2.02
C PHE A 486 15.82 -3.64 1.62
N ALA A 487 16.55 -4.71 1.94
CA ALA A 487 17.94 -4.84 1.52
C ALA A 487 18.05 -4.83 -0.01
N GLN A 488 17.21 -5.59 -0.72
CA GLN A 488 17.11 -5.56 -2.18
C GLN A 488 16.86 -4.13 -2.71
N ALA A 489 15.87 -3.44 -2.14
CA ALA A 489 15.47 -2.11 -2.62
C ALA A 489 16.60 -1.07 -2.55
N TYR A 490 17.46 -1.14 -1.53
CA TYR A 490 18.50 -0.12 -1.28
C TYR A 490 19.93 -0.57 -1.58
N MET A 491 20.19 -1.88 -1.59
CA MET A 491 21.51 -2.46 -1.79
C MET A 491 21.63 -3.23 -3.12
N GLY A 492 20.51 -3.48 -3.82
CA GLY A 492 20.46 -4.18 -5.12
C GLY A 492 20.43 -5.70 -4.97
N GLY A 493 20.66 -6.43 -6.06
CA GLY A 493 20.64 -7.91 -6.03
C GLY A 493 19.24 -8.52 -5.95
N ASP A 494 19.18 -9.81 -5.62
CA ASP A 494 17.94 -10.55 -5.38
C ASP A 494 17.65 -10.66 -3.87
N ASP A 495 16.38 -10.69 -3.46
CA ASP A 495 16.02 -10.76 -2.04
C ASP A 495 16.57 -12.04 -1.38
N SER A 496 16.59 -13.15 -2.12
CA SER A 496 17.10 -14.45 -1.65
C SER A 496 18.60 -14.50 -1.39
N GLU A 497 19.34 -13.45 -1.80
CA GLU A 497 20.76 -13.31 -1.53
C GLU A 497 21.05 -12.74 -0.13
N TYR A 498 20.05 -12.14 0.53
CA TYR A 498 20.22 -11.45 1.81
C TYR A 498 19.95 -12.35 3.02
N ASP A 499 20.86 -12.26 3.99
CA ASP A 499 20.66 -12.76 5.34
C ASP A 499 20.34 -11.58 6.27
N VAL A 500 19.17 -11.54 6.91
CA VAL A 500 18.77 -10.44 7.80
C VAL A 500 18.61 -10.92 9.23
N ILE A 501 19.43 -10.37 10.14
CA ILE A 501 19.44 -10.71 11.55
C ILE A 501 19.01 -9.51 12.39
N GLY A 502 18.22 -9.77 13.44
CA GLY A 502 17.75 -8.74 14.36
C GLY A 502 17.92 -9.10 15.84
N ASP A 503 17.21 -8.33 16.66
CA ASP A 503 17.15 -8.42 18.13
C ASP A 503 17.21 -9.86 18.65
N HIS A 504 17.95 -10.08 19.74
CA HIS A 504 18.19 -11.41 20.30
C HIS A 504 18.72 -12.44 19.30
N ASN A 505 19.39 -12.00 18.24
CA ASN A 505 19.89 -12.82 17.14
C ASN A 505 18.79 -13.58 16.38
N GLU A 506 17.59 -12.99 16.28
CA GLU A 506 16.48 -13.54 15.49
C GLU A 506 16.86 -13.53 14.00
N ILE A 507 16.68 -14.67 13.33
CA ILE A 507 16.73 -14.73 11.86
C ILE A 507 15.42 -14.14 11.38
N ILE A 508 15.51 -12.98 10.74
CA ILE A 508 14.36 -12.37 10.06
C ILE A 508 14.19 -13.06 8.72
N ASP A 509 15.29 -13.13 7.93
CA ASP A 509 15.34 -13.77 6.61
C ASP A 509 16.71 -14.45 6.40
N GLY A 510 16.77 -15.45 5.53
CA GLY A 510 18.00 -16.17 5.18
C GLY A 510 18.57 -17.08 6.28
N ALA A 511 19.89 -17.06 6.43
CA ALA A 511 20.68 -17.89 7.33
C ALA A 511 21.59 -17.04 8.24
N LYS A 512 22.10 -17.66 9.32
CA LYS A 512 22.87 -16.94 10.34
C LYS A 512 24.38 -17.17 10.26
N ASP A 513 24.85 -18.04 9.37
CA ASP A 513 26.25 -18.49 9.36
C ASP A 513 27.26 -17.34 9.19
N ALA A 514 26.97 -16.39 8.31
CA ALA A 514 27.85 -15.25 8.09
C ALA A 514 27.86 -14.29 9.28
N TYR A 515 26.69 -14.01 9.88
CA TYR A 515 26.62 -13.24 11.11
C TYR A 515 27.36 -13.93 12.25
N ASP A 516 27.24 -15.26 12.41
CA ASP A 516 27.98 -16.02 13.42
C ASP A 516 29.50 -15.96 13.22
N LEU A 517 29.95 -16.01 11.97
CA LEU A 517 31.36 -15.82 11.63
C LEU A 517 31.84 -14.40 11.96
N MET A 518 31.10 -13.38 11.56
CA MET A 518 31.40 -11.97 11.86
C MET A 518 31.45 -11.75 13.37
N TYR A 519 30.40 -12.13 14.10
CA TYR A 519 30.27 -11.92 15.53
C TYR A 519 31.39 -12.63 16.31
N LYS A 520 31.66 -13.90 16.00
CA LYS A 520 32.77 -14.66 16.61
C LYS A 520 34.12 -14.00 16.33
N THR A 521 34.33 -13.49 15.12
CA THR A 521 35.59 -12.79 14.77
C THR A 521 35.71 -11.50 15.57
N ALA A 522 34.65 -10.69 15.63
CA ALA A 522 34.61 -9.43 16.37
C ALA A 522 34.85 -9.60 17.88
N CYS A 523 34.24 -10.60 18.52
CA CYS A 523 34.45 -10.87 19.95
C CYS A 523 35.89 -11.27 20.32
N ASN A 524 36.72 -11.65 19.35
CA ASN A 524 38.11 -12.05 19.57
C ASN A 524 39.12 -11.00 19.06
N VAL A 525 38.68 -9.80 18.69
CA VAL A 525 39.57 -8.71 18.30
C VAL A 525 40.42 -8.25 19.49
N GLY A 526 41.74 -8.32 19.31
CA GLY A 526 42.73 -7.79 20.25
C GLY A 526 42.82 -6.26 20.26
N SER A 527 43.74 -5.72 21.07
CA SER A 527 43.80 -4.28 21.38
C SER A 527 44.53 -3.41 20.35
N ASN A 528 44.85 -3.91 19.15
CA ASN A 528 45.58 -3.14 18.15
C ASN A 528 45.21 -3.51 16.71
N ALA A 529 45.45 -2.58 15.78
CA ALA A 529 45.09 -2.74 14.37
C ALA A 529 45.84 -3.85 13.61
N ARG A 530 46.88 -4.47 14.20
CA ARG A 530 47.56 -5.63 13.60
C ARG A 530 46.97 -6.96 14.05
N ASP A 531 45.96 -6.93 14.91
CA ASP A 531 45.24 -8.11 15.33
C ASP A 531 44.67 -8.87 14.13
N GLU A 532 44.84 -10.19 14.12
CA GLU A 532 44.44 -11.03 12.98
C GLU A 532 42.93 -11.01 12.78
N ASN A 533 42.13 -10.93 13.85
CA ASN A 533 40.67 -10.84 13.75
C ASN A 533 40.24 -9.47 13.24
N TYR A 534 40.89 -8.38 13.66
CA TYR A 534 40.63 -7.04 13.09
C TYR A 534 40.95 -6.99 11.59
N GLN A 535 42.10 -7.56 11.21
CA GLN A 535 42.50 -7.67 9.80
C GLN A 535 41.53 -8.56 9.01
N LYS A 536 40.99 -9.60 9.63
CA LYS A 536 39.99 -10.49 9.01
C LYS A 536 38.67 -9.77 8.78
N LEU A 537 38.14 -9.06 9.78
CA LEU A 537 36.90 -8.28 9.63
C LEU A 537 36.97 -7.33 8.44
N THR A 538 38.11 -6.66 8.28
CA THR A 538 38.33 -5.65 7.24
C THR A 538 38.64 -6.25 5.86
N LYS A 539 39.51 -7.25 5.77
CA LYS A 539 39.94 -7.83 4.49
C LYS A 539 38.92 -8.78 3.88
N ASP A 540 38.22 -9.53 4.73
CA ASP A 540 37.19 -10.46 4.28
C ASP A 540 35.82 -9.77 4.20
N HIS A 541 35.76 -8.45 4.43
CA HIS A 541 34.54 -7.63 4.40
C HIS A 541 33.40 -8.22 5.26
N LEU A 542 33.74 -8.75 6.44
CA LEU A 542 32.75 -9.36 7.34
C LEU A 542 31.92 -8.31 8.08
N LEU A 543 32.42 -7.08 8.21
CA LEU A 543 31.74 -5.98 8.86
C LEU A 543 32.06 -4.68 8.13
N ASP A 544 31.02 -3.94 7.73
CA ASP A 544 31.15 -2.55 7.33
C ASP A 544 31.50 -1.70 8.56
N LEU A 545 32.78 -1.38 8.70
CA LEU A 545 33.28 -0.64 9.85
C LEU A 545 32.79 0.80 9.89
N ASP A 546 32.62 1.44 8.73
CA ASP A 546 32.19 2.85 8.69
C ASP A 546 30.73 2.95 9.12
N ASN A 547 29.87 2.08 8.59
CA ASN A 547 28.47 1.97 9.03
C ASN A 547 28.37 1.60 10.52
N TYR A 548 29.19 0.65 11.00
CA TYR A 548 29.20 0.29 12.41
C TYR A 548 29.63 1.47 13.31
N ILE A 549 30.63 2.26 12.92
CA ILE A 549 31.05 3.46 13.67
C ILE A 549 29.89 4.47 13.75
N ASP A 550 29.24 4.76 12.62
CA ASP A 550 28.13 5.70 12.55
C ASP A 550 26.93 5.24 13.39
N TYR A 551 26.59 3.94 13.32
CA TYR A 551 25.59 3.32 14.18
C TYR A 551 25.91 3.49 15.68
N MET A 552 27.18 3.31 16.08
CA MET A 552 27.61 3.51 17.47
C MET A 552 27.48 4.98 17.89
N LEU A 553 27.87 5.92 17.03
CA LEU A 553 27.78 7.36 17.29
C LEU A 553 26.34 7.80 17.53
N ILE A 554 25.38 7.33 16.71
CA ILE A 554 23.96 7.63 16.93
C ILE A 554 23.48 7.10 18.27
N ASN A 555 23.72 5.82 18.57
CA ASN A 555 23.23 5.23 19.82
C ASN A 555 23.77 5.96 21.06
N PHE A 556 25.02 6.42 21.01
CA PHE A 556 25.60 7.26 22.06
C PHE A 556 24.96 8.65 22.11
N TYR A 557 24.73 9.28 20.96
CA TYR A 557 24.16 10.62 20.86
C TYR A 557 22.71 10.67 21.36
N ILE A 558 21.85 9.76 20.90
CA ILE A 558 20.44 9.67 21.31
C ILE A 558 20.28 9.03 22.70
N GLY A 559 21.36 8.48 23.26
CA GLY A 559 21.37 7.85 24.57
C GLY A 559 20.53 6.57 24.62
N ASN A 560 20.54 5.77 23.55
CA ASN A 560 19.90 4.46 23.54
C ASN A 560 20.61 3.56 24.57
N ARG A 561 19.87 2.97 25.51
CA ARG A 561 20.42 2.15 26.61
C ARG A 561 20.08 0.67 26.49
N ASP A 562 19.37 0.30 25.43
CA ASP A 562 18.85 -1.06 25.21
C ASP A 562 19.16 -1.50 23.77
N TRP A 563 20.32 -1.09 23.22
CA TRP A 563 20.72 -1.45 21.85
C TRP A 563 21.70 -2.62 21.78
N ASP A 564 22.40 -2.92 22.88
CA ASP A 564 23.53 -3.86 22.91
C ASP A 564 23.09 -5.35 22.88
N ASN A 565 21.78 -5.63 22.97
CA ASN A 565 21.17 -6.94 22.71
C ASN A 565 19.80 -6.85 21.99
N ASN A 566 19.29 -5.64 21.71
CA ASN A 566 17.94 -5.34 21.19
C ASN A 566 17.98 -4.14 20.23
N ASN A 567 16.88 -3.83 19.54
CA ASN A 567 16.73 -2.62 18.72
C ASN A 567 17.83 -2.44 17.66
N TRP A 568 18.21 -3.51 16.96
CA TRP A 568 19.18 -3.47 15.87
C TRP A 568 18.82 -4.42 14.75
N ARG A 569 19.35 -4.14 13.56
CA ARG A 569 19.26 -5.00 12.38
C ARG A 569 20.60 -4.98 11.67
N CYS A 570 21.01 -6.13 11.14
CA CYS A 570 22.09 -6.20 10.17
C CYS A 570 21.65 -7.06 8.99
N ALA A 571 22.14 -6.71 7.82
CA ALA A 571 22.01 -7.50 6.61
C ALA A 571 23.41 -7.83 6.09
N ARG A 572 23.52 -8.93 5.34
CA ARG A 572 24.70 -9.28 4.56
C ARG A 572 24.35 -9.29 3.09
#